data_AF-A0A522UZE2-F1
#
_entry.id   AF-A0A522UZE2-F1
#
_cell.length_a   1.000
_cell.length_b   1.000
_cell.length_c   1.000
_cell.angle_alpha   90.00
_cell.angle_beta   90.00
_cell.angle_gamma   90.00
#
_symmetry.space_group_name_H-M   'P 1'
#
loop_
_entity.id
_entity.type
_entity.pdbx_description
1 polymer ?
#
loop_
_entity_poly.entity_id
_entity_poly.type
_entity_poly.pdbx_seq_one_letter_code
_entity_poly.pdbx_strand_id
1 'polypeptide(L)'
;MLNSGRWSSPSEAMIRRTWARSCMSPSPLAELVRLKLKLPSPADKTADVDRLFHALKAVGYDDVTVPLELMRRLPAELRSSGFEVSLVIAPQARGFRLLDIGPEAVYGLAMDLGSTNIACALYDLATGEKLDELDEVNPQVSFGSDVLTRVQRAMTGEFDPLAAALKIGMNSLIRTICRKNSISDRTIYAMTVAGNTIMTHFFLGLEVGNIPLSPYTPVSNSPVFLSAGEAGLVINSRAVVYTFPNAGSYVGGDIISGIIFGGINREESPVLFVDVGTNVEVTLGCKDWIMTGAGAAGPALEGGVAAIGRKAEPGTINSVRIDPVSGEITVGVIDGLEPAGICGSGLIDLVSEMFSAGLIDQTGRFTDQAHRVVSRDGVRALALHRAGDKELFITEPEIRNFLVSKAAMFSFLYVFVRSVGLAFRDIKKVLVSGALGCGINPESAIKIGMLPDIPRERLVLLGNSSLGGAGMVLLDRGLLEEVSLLSSRVTYREMNEDSELMNILQGAIFIPHTEPELLKA
;
A
#
# COMPACT_ATOMS: atom_id res chain seq x y z
N MET A 1 -18.41 -22.82 3.97
CA MET A 1 -17.16 -22.57 3.20
C MET A 1 -17.26 -21.17 2.61
N LEU A 2 -16.87 -20.15 3.38
CA LEU A 2 -16.89 -18.75 2.94
C LEU A 2 -15.65 -18.06 3.54
N ASN A 3 -15.02 -17.25 2.68
CA ASN A 3 -13.75 -16.56 2.84
C ASN A 3 -13.59 -15.86 4.20
N SER A 4 -12.49 -16.19 4.90
CA SER A 4 -11.86 -15.29 5.86
C SER A 4 -11.57 -13.95 5.17
N GLY A 5 -11.61 -12.83 5.91
CA GLY A 5 -11.41 -11.45 5.44
C GLY A 5 -10.09 -11.16 4.70
N ARG A 6 -9.85 -11.84 3.58
CA ARG A 6 -8.81 -11.55 2.60
C ARG A 6 -9.15 -10.22 1.96
N TRP A 7 -8.13 -9.40 1.81
CA TRP A 7 -8.03 -8.37 0.78
C TRP A 7 -8.69 -8.91 -0.50
N SER A 8 -9.91 -8.47 -0.77
CA SER A 8 -10.54 -8.83 -2.03
C SER A 8 -9.81 -8.02 -3.09
N SER A 9 -9.07 -8.73 -3.96
CA SER A 9 -8.45 -8.12 -5.13
C SER A 9 -9.48 -7.23 -5.83
N PRO A 10 -9.10 -6.03 -6.30
CA PRO A 10 -10.01 -5.17 -7.06
C PRO A 10 -10.74 -6.03 -8.10
N SER A 11 -12.07 -5.99 -8.10
CA SER A 11 -12.84 -6.76 -9.08
C SER A 11 -12.31 -6.47 -10.49
N GLU A 12 -12.44 -7.39 -11.44
CA GLU A 12 -12.02 -7.14 -12.83
C GLU A 12 -12.67 -5.87 -13.42
N ALA A 13 -13.85 -5.49 -12.91
CA ALA A 13 -14.53 -4.24 -13.21
C ALA A 13 -13.85 -2.98 -12.62
N MET A 14 -13.09 -3.12 -11.53
CA MET A 14 -12.32 -2.07 -10.84
C MET A 14 -10.97 -1.82 -11.55
N ILE A 15 -10.31 -2.87 -12.05
CA ILE A 15 -9.15 -2.75 -12.97
C ILE A 15 -9.59 -2.16 -14.33
N ARG A 16 -10.82 -2.41 -14.78
CA ARG A 16 -11.39 -1.71 -15.94
C ARG A 16 -11.60 -0.20 -15.71
N ARG A 17 -11.62 0.27 -14.46
CA ARG A 17 -11.71 1.70 -14.10
C ARG A 17 -10.35 2.37 -13.94
N THR A 18 -9.27 1.61 -13.84
CA THR A 18 -7.91 2.17 -13.93
C THR A 18 -7.47 2.22 -15.39
N TRP A 19 -6.66 3.22 -15.72
CA TRP A 19 -6.09 3.42 -17.06
C TRP A 19 -5.13 2.27 -17.48
N ALA A 20 -4.80 1.39 -16.54
CA ALA A 20 -3.76 0.36 -16.64
C ALA A 20 -3.93 -0.56 -17.85
N ARG A 21 -5.15 -1.04 -18.20
CA ARG A 21 -5.31 -2.00 -19.31
C ARG A 21 -5.16 -1.39 -20.71
N SER A 22 -5.44 -0.10 -20.90
CA SER A 22 -5.45 0.52 -22.25
C SER A 22 -4.12 1.16 -22.67
N CYS A 23 -3.18 1.34 -21.75
CA CYS A 23 -1.96 2.11 -22.00
C CYS A 23 -0.64 1.40 -21.62
N MET A 24 -0.70 0.19 -21.05
CA MET A 24 0.51 -0.59 -20.76
C MET A 24 1.08 -1.19 -22.04
N SER A 25 2.40 -1.12 -22.19
CA SER A 25 3.14 -1.85 -23.21
C SER A 25 3.81 -3.05 -22.53
N PRO A 26 3.39 -4.30 -22.81
CA PRO A 26 3.91 -5.45 -22.08
C PRO A 26 5.41 -5.61 -22.36
N SER A 27 6.21 -5.19 -21.39
CA SER A 27 7.66 -5.17 -21.46
C SER A 27 8.17 -5.41 -20.03
N PRO A 28 8.07 -6.66 -19.54
CA PRO A 28 8.30 -6.97 -18.14
C PRO A 28 9.73 -6.63 -17.68
N LEU A 29 9.89 -6.48 -16.37
CA LEU A 29 11.17 -6.17 -15.76
C LEU A 29 12.19 -7.30 -15.97
N ALA A 30 11.76 -8.56 -16.09
CA ALA A 30 12.57 -9.65 -16.59
C ALA A 30 11.88 -10.33 -17.77
N GLU A 31 12.59 -10.51 -18.87
CA GLU A 31 12.03 -10.94 -20.15
C GLU A 31 12.66 -12.24 -20.63
N LEU A 32 11.82 -13.17 -21.11
CA LEU A 32 12.25 -14.40 -21.78
C LEU A 32 12.56 -14.11 -23.26
N VAL A 33 13.83 -14.14 -23.62
CA VAL A 33 14.28 -13.88 -24.99
C VAL A 33 14.75 -15.19 -25.61
N ARG A 34 14.12 -15.60 -26.72
CA ARG A 34 14.55 -16.77 -27.50
C ARG A 34 15.33 -16.33 -28.72
N LEU A 35 16.59 -16.77 -28.82
CA LEU A 35 17.48 -16.38 -29.90
C LEU A 35 18.02 -17.59 -30.65
N LYS A 36 18.11 -17.43 -31.98
CA LYS A 36 18.86 -18.33 -32.84
C LYS A 36 20.19 -17.68 -33.20
N LEU A 37 21.27 -18.20 -32.65
CA LEU A 37 22.62 -17.69 -32.90
C LEU A 37 23.18 -18.32 -34.18
N LYS A 38 23.99 -17.54 -34.91
CA LYS A 38 24.71 -18.04 -36.09
C LYS A 38 25.70 -19.11 -35.68
N LEU A 39 25.68 -20.26 -36.33
CA LEU A 39 26.63 -21.36 -36.06
C LEU A 39 28.09 -20.91 -36.32
N PRO A 40 29.05 -21.33 -35.47
CA PRO A 40 30.47 -21.15 -35.75
C PRO A 40 30.89 -21.92 -37.01
N SER A 41 31.85 -21.40 -37.74
CA SER A 41 32.35 -22.02 -38.98
C SER A 41 33.84 -21.71 -39.19
N PRO A 42 34.52 -22.37 -40.13
CA PRO A 42 35.90 -22.00 -40.47
C PRO A 42 36.08 -20.51 -40.82
N ALA A 43 35.04 -19.87 -41.37
CA ALA A 43 35.01 -18.45 -41.73
C ALA A 43 34.48 -17.53 -40.61
N ASP A 44 33.93 -18.08 -39.53
CA ASP A 44 33.35 -17.34 -38.41
C ASP A 44 33.78 -17.97 -37.08
N LYS A 45 34.84 -17.41 -36.50
CA LYS A 45 35.49 -17.86 -35.26
C LYS A 45 35.14 -16.96 -34.07
N THR A 46 34.05 -16.19 -34.15
CA THR A 46 33.61 -15.31 -33.05
C THR A 46 33.35 -16.12 -31.79
N ALA A 47 33.82 -15.63 -30.64
CA ALA A 47 33.65 -16.30 -29.36
C ALA A 47 32.17 -16.38 -28.96
N ASP A 48 31.81 -17.35 -28.11
CA ASP A 48 30.41 -17.63 -27.77
C ASP A 48 29.70 -16.43 -27.11
N VAL A 49 30.40 -15.70 -26.23
CA VAL A 49 29.86 -14.50 -25.57
C VAL A 49 29.71 -13.34 -26.56
N ASP A 50 30.68 -13.11 -27.43
CA ASP A 50 30.59 -12.05 -28.46
C ASP A 50 29.48 -12.34 -29.48
N ARG A 51 29.32 -13.62 -29.84
CA ARG A 51 28.23 -14.09 -30.70
C ARG A 51 26.87 -13.84 -30.07
N LEU A 52 26.76 -14.07 -28.75
CA LEU A 52 25.58 -13.73 -27.97
C LEU A 52 25.34 -12.21 -27.97
N PHE A 53 26.36 -11.38 -27.73
CA PHE A 53 26.21 -9.91 -27.78
C PHE A 53 25.73 -9.40 -29.14
N HIS A 54 26.27 -9.93 -30.25
CA HIS A 54 25.79 -9.57 -31.58
C HIS A 54 24.31 -9.93 -31.78
N ALA A 55 23.89 -11.12 -31.33
CA ALA A 55 22.50 -11.55 -31.43
C ALA A 55 21.55 -10.70 -30.57
N LEU A 56 21.98 -10.35 -29.36
CA LEU A 56 21.22 -9.50 -28.43
C LEU A 56 21.05 -8.07 -28.95
N LYS A 57 22.13 -7.50 -29.47
CA LYS A 57 22.09 -6.18 -30.10
C LYS A 57 21.12 -6.13 -31.29
N ALA A 58 21.07 -7.19 -32.08
CA ALA A 58 20.17 -7.28 -33.24
C ALA A 58 18.68 -7.27 -32.86
N VAL A 59 18.33 -7.64 -31.62
CA VAL A 59 16.95 -7.62 -31.10
C VAL A 59 16.70 -6.46 -30.11
N GLY A 60 17.62 -5.49 -30.01
CA GLY A 60 17.43 -4.27 -29.25
C GLY A 60 17.99 -4.26 -27.82
N TYR A 61 18.75 -5.28 -27.41
CA TYR A 61 19.50 -5.23 -26.13
C TYR A 61 20.96 -4.86 -26.39
N ASP A 62 21.26 -3.58 -26.21
CA ASP A 62 22.62 -3.05 -26.13
C ASP A 62 23.13 -3.05 -24.68
N ASP A 63 24.46 -2.98 -24.49
CA ASP A 63 25.11 -2.89 -23.17
C ASP A 63 24.67 -3.98 -22.18
N VAL A 64 24.67 -5.24 -22.65
CA VAL A 64 24.32 -6.40 -21.83
C VAL A 64 25.56 -6.89 -21.07
N THR A 65 25.43 -7.02 -19.76
CA THR A 65 26.45 -7.66 -18.91
C THR A 65 26.15 -9.15 -18.73
N VAL A 66 27.19 -9.99 -18.86
CA VAL A 66 27.09 -11.45 -18.66
C VAL A 66 27.91 -11.86 -17.44
N PRO A 67 27.29 -12.35 -16.35
CA PRO A 67 28.00 -12.86 -15.20
C PRO A 67 28.94 -14.02 -15.56
N LEU A 68 30.11 -14.09 -14.92
CA LEU A 68 31.12 -15.13 -15.16
C LEU A 68 30.57 -16.56 -15.06
N GLU A 69 29.65 -16.81 -14.13
CA GLU A 69 28.99 -18.12 -13.98
C GLU A 69 28.21 -18.50 -15.24
N LEU A 70 27.52 -17.55 -15.86
CA LEU A 70 26.78 -17.78 -17.11
C LEU A 70 27.74 -17.90 -18.29
N MET A 71 28.84 -17.15 -18.32
CA MET A 71 29.89 -17.33 -19.34
C MET A 71 30.47 -18.75 -19.32
N ARG A 72 30.60 -19.37 -18.14
CA ARG A 72 31.07 -20.77 -18.00
C ARG A 72 30.06 -21.79 -18.52
N ARG A 73 28.76 -21.52 -18.36
CA ARG A 73 27.67 -22.40 -18.82
C ARG A 73 27.38 -22.26 -20.31
N LEU A 74 27.52 -21.05 -20.86
CA LEU A 74 27.09 -20.68 -22.21
C LEU A 74 27.62 -21.61 -23.32
N PRO A 75 28.91 -22.00 -23.38
CA PRO A 75 29.41 -22.84 -24.47
C PRO A 75 28.71 -24.21 -24.57
N ALA A 76 28.45 -24.83 -23.42
CA ALA A 76 27.77 -26.13 -23.38
C ALA A 76 26.31 -25.98 -23.83
N GLU A 77 25.62 -24.97 -23.30
CA GLU A 77 24.21 -24.70 -23.60
C GLU A 77 23.97 -24.38 -25.09
N LEU A 78 24.84 -23.57 -25.70
CA LEU A 78 24.74 -23.28 -27.13
C LEU A 78 24.90 -24.54 -27.99
N ARG A 79 25.76 -25.48 -27.59
CA ARG A 79 26.01 -26.71 -28.36
C ARG A 79 24.91 -27.73 -28.18
N SER A 80 24.40 -27.92 -26.95
CA SER A 80 23.30 -28.85 -26.68
C SER A 80 21.98 -28.41 -27.31
N SER A 81 21.73 -27.10 -27.39
CA SER A 81 20.53 -26.51 -27.97
C SER A 81 20.59 -26.31 -29.49
N GLY A 82 21.70 -26.64 -30.15
CA GLY A 82 21.88 -26.36 -31.58
C GLY A 82 21.89 -24.86 -31.91
N PHE A 83 22.37 -24.02 -30.97
CA PHE A 83 22.42 -22.57 -31.03
C PHE A 83 21.05 -21.87 -31.03
N GLU A 84 20.00 -22.55 -30.56
CA GLU A 84 18.69 -21.98 -30.27
C GLU A 84 18.48 -21.89 -28.75
N VAL A 85 18.73 -20.72 -28.18
CA VAL A 85 18.84 -20.55 -26.72
C VAL A 85 17.75 -19.64 -26.18
N SER A 86 17.19 -20.03 -25.04
CA SER A 86 16.35 -19.17 -24.20
C SER A 86 17.23 -18.41 -23.20
N LEU A 87 16.94 -17.14 -22.99
CA LEU A 87 17.68 -16.24 -22.12
C LEU A 87 16.71 -15.46 -21.24
N VAL A 88 17.08 -15.16 -20.00
CA VAL A 88 16.37 -14.16 -19.20
C VAL A 88 17.22 -12.91 -19.07
N ILE A 89 16.64 -11.78 -19.45
CA ILE A 89 17.32 -10.48 -19.45
C ILE A 89 16.49 -9.50 -18.64
N ALA A 90 17.18 -8.68 -17.85
CA ALA A 90 16.56 -7.62 -17.06
C ALA A 90 17.38 -6.33 -17.14
N PRO A 91 16.76 -5.16 -16.94
CA PRO A 91 17.49 -3.91 -16.79
C PRO A 91 18.24 -3.91 -15.45
N GLN A 92 19.28 -3.09 -15.39
CA GLN A 92 19.96 -2.73 -14.15
C GLN A 92 20.12 -1.20 -14.12
N ALA A 93 20.84 -0.65 -13.15
CA ALA A 93 21.05 0.80 -13.05
C ALA A 93 21.58 1.44 -14.36
N ARG A 94 22.34 0.69 -15.18
CA ARG A 94 22.76 1.06 -16.54
C ARG A 94 22.78 -0.17 -17.46
N GLY A 95 22.09 -0.08 -18.59
CA GLY A 95 22.03 -1.16 -19.57
C GLY A 95 21.27 -2.38 -19.05
N PHE A 96 21.65 -3.57 -19.51
CA PHE A 96 20.97 -4.81 -19.21
C PHE A 96 21.92 -5.85 -18.60
N ARG A 97 21.33 -6.88 -18.02
CA ARG A 97 22.06 -8.02 -17.46
C ARG A 97 21.38 -9.33 -17.83
N LEU A 98 22.21 -10.29 -18.22
CA LEU A 98 21.77 -11.68 -18.40
C LEU A 98 21.63 -12.35 -17.02
N LEU A 99 20.43 -12.85 -16.72
CA LEU A 99 20.10 -13.49 -15.45
C LEU A 99 20.22 -15.02 -15.52
N ASP A 100 19.85 -15.61 -16.66
CA ASP A 100 19.92 -17.06 -16.87
C ASP A 100 19.97 -17.47 -18.35
N ILE A 101 20.32 -18.73 -18.56
CA ILE A 101 20.41 -19.39 -19.87
C ILE A 101 19.68 -20.73 -19.78
N GLY A 102 18.84 -21.03 -20.79
CA GLY A 102 17.96 -22.20 -20.82
C GLY A 102 16.71 -22.17 -19.92
N PRO A 103 16.11 -21.02 -19.53
CA PRO A 103 14.87 -21.04 -18.77
C PRO A 103 13.67 -21.41 -19.64
N GLU A 104 12.72 -22.14 -19.06
CA GLU A 104 11.45 -22.52 -19.70
C GLU A 104 10.30 -21.58 -19.32
N ALA A 105 10.34 -21.03 -18.11
CA ALA A 105 9.32 -20.15 -17.56
C ALA A 105 9.97 -18.98 -16.82
N VAL A 106 9.27 -17.85 -16.77
CA VAL A 106 9.74 -16.61 -16.15
C VAL A 106 8.62 -15.99 -15.34
N TYR A 107 8.82 -15.95 -14.03
CA TYR A 107 7.86 -15.38 -13.09
C TYR A 107 8.44 -14.15 -12.38
N GLY A 108 7.55 -13.35 -11.82
CA GLY A 108 7.92 -12.17 -11.05
C GLY A 108 7.02 -11.97 -9.84
N LEU A 109 7.49 -11.17 -8.89
CA LEU A 109 6.76 -10.84 -7.67
C LEU A 109 6.60 -9.33 -7.53
N ALA A 110 5.40 -8.88 -7.19
CA ALA A 110 5.19 -7.53 -6.66
C ALA A 110 4.97 -7.64 -5.15
N MET A 111 5.60 -6.78 -4.35
CA MET A 111 5.48 -6.81 -2.90
C MET A 111 5.25 -5.42 -2.32
N ASP A 112 4.29 -5.35 -1.42
CA ASP A 112 3.96 -4.20 -0.61
C ASP A 112 4.42 -4.44 0.84
N LEU A 113 5.35 -3.62 1.31
CA LEU A 113 5.94 -3.67 2.64
C LEU A 113 5.17 -2.77 3.60
N GLY A 114 4.00 -3.22 4.02
CA GLY A 114 3.24 -2.55 5.07
C GLY A 114 3.86 -2.72 6.45
N SER A 115 3.60 -1.75 7.33
CA SER A 115 4.00 -1.80 8.73
C SER A 115 3.33 -2.96 9.48
N THR A 116 2.05 -3.22 9.21
CA THR A 116 1.29 -4.29 9.86
C THR A 116 1.29 -5.58 9.05
N ASN A 117 1.09 -5.50 7.73
CA ASN A 117 1.03 -6.66 6.83
C ASN A 117 1.99 -6.47 5.66
N ILE A 118 2.52 -7.58 5.16
CA ILE A 118 3.30 -7.64 3.92
C ILE A 118 2.42 -8.38 2.91
N ALA A 119 2.19 -7.78 1.74
CA ALA A 119 1.40 -8.39 0.67
C ALA A 119 2.29 -8.70 -0.53
N CYS A 120 2.00 -9.80 -1.22
CA CYS A 120 2.78 -10.31 -2.35
C CYS A 120 1.85 -10.84 -3.44
N ALA A 121 2.09 -10.41 -4.68
CA ALA A 121 1.40 -10.90 -5.86
C ALA A 121 2.40 -11.59 -6.80
N LEU A 122 2.02 -12.78 -7.29
CA LEU A 122 2.81 -13.60 -8.21
C LEU A 122 2.28 -13.44 -9.63
N TYR A 123 3.18 -13.21 -10.58
CA TYR A 123 2.88 -13.00 -11.98
C TYR A 123 3.65 -13.96 -12.88
N ASP A 124 2.99 -14.43 -13.94
CA ASP A 124 3.66 -14.93 -15.13
C ASP A 124 4.11 -13.73 -15.98
N LEU A 125 5.43 -13.57 -16.17
CA LEU A 125 5.96 -12.42 -16.90
C LEU A 125 5.88 -12.58 -18.42
N ALA A 126 5.66 -13.80 -18.93
CA ALA A 126 5.46 -14.03 -20.36
C ALA A 126 4.03 -13.67 -20.79
N THR A 127 3.03 -13.93 -19.94
CA THR A 127 1.62 -13.63 -20.23
C THR A 127 1.13 -12.32 -19.61
N GLY A 128 1.79 -11.85 -18.56
CA GLY A 128 1.35 -10.73 -17.73
C GLY A 128 0.20 -11.07 -16.76
N GLU A 129 -0.16 -12.36 -16.64
CA GLU A 129 -1.25 -12.80 -15.77
C GLU A 129 -0.83 -12.80 -14.30
N LYS A 130 -1.70 -12.25 -13.43
CA LYS A 130 -1.57 -12.40 -11.98
C LYS A 130 -2.08 -13.79 -11.57
N LEU A 131 -1.17 -14.66 -11.15
CA LEU A 131 -1.47 -16.04 -10.80
C LEU A 131 -2.07 -16.16 -9.40
N ASP A 132 -1.55 -15.39 -8.45
CA ASP A 132 -1.97 -15.47 -7.04
C ASP A 132 -1.60 -14.21 -6.27
N GLU A 133 -2.23 -14.03 -5.12
CA GLU A 133 -1.98 -12.93 -4.18
C GLU A 133 -2.15 -13.45 -2.75
N LEU A 134 -1.17 -13.16 -1.89
CA LEU A 134 -1.17 -13.53 -0.48
C LEU A 134 -0.65 -12.36 0.36
N ASP A 135 -1.13 -12.28 1.60
CA ASP A 135 -0.61 -11.39 2.62
C ASP A 135 -0.31 -12.16 3.91
N GLU A 136 0.68 -11.67 4.66
CA GLU A 136 1.06 -12.18 5.98
C GLU A 136 1.31 -11.00 6.93
N VAL A 137 1.11 -11.22 8.24
CA VAL A 137 1.45 -10.23 9.26
C VAL A 137 2.96 -9.98 9.23
N ASN A 138 3.35 -8.71 9.22
CA ASN A 138 4.75 -8.30 9.28
C ASN A 138 5.37 -8.77 10.61
N PRO A 139 6.42 -9.63 10.60
CA PRO A 139 7.03 -10.12 11.83
C PRO A 139 7.61 -9.01 12.73
N GLN A 140 7.91 -7.84 12.17
CA GLN A 140 8.37 -6.69 12.95
C GLN A 140 7.31 -6.18 13.95
N VAL A 141 6.04 -6.58 13.83
CA VAL A 141 4.99 -6.25 14.80
C VAL A 141 5.35 -6.75 16.21
N SER A 142 6.12 -7.82 16.35
CA SER A 142 6.61 -8.29 17.67
C SER A 142 7.57 -7.30 18.33
N PHE A 143 8.14 -6.38 17.56
CA PHE A 143 9.03 -5.34 18.08
C PHE A 143 8.28 -4.07 18.46
N GLY A 144 7.16 -3.79 17.81
CA GLY A 144 6.31 -2.63 18.07
C GLY A 144 5.12 -2.61 17.12
N SER A 145 3.96 -2.23 17.65
CA SER A 145 2.71 -2.14 16.87
C SER A 145 2.76 -1.07 15.79
N ASP A 146 3.46 0.03 16.05
CA ASP A 146 3.68 1.15 15.12
C ASP A 146 5.14 1.23 14.67
N VAL A 147 5.37 1.98 13.59
CA VAL A 147 6.69 2.09 12.96
C VAL A 147 7.67 2.92 13.79
N LEU A 148 7.21 3.95 14.50
CA LEU A 148 8.08 4.81 15.31
C LEU A 148 8.68 4.05 16.50
N THR A 149 7.88 3.20 17.15
CA THR A 149 8.38 2.28 18.21
C THR A 149 9.50 1.38 17.67
N ARG A 150 9.39 0.91 16.43
CA ARG A 150 10.45 0.10 15.79
C ARG A 150 11.70 0.93 15.53
N VAL A 151 11.56 2.16 15.06
CA VAL A 151 12.69 3.08 14.88
C VAL A 151 13.39 3.35 16.22
N GLN A 152 12.63 3.60 17.29
CA GLN A 152 13.20 3.79 18.63
C GLN A 152 14.01 2.57 19.09
N ARG A 153 13.49 1.35 18.90
CA ARG A 153 14.22 0.12 19.20
C ARG A 153 15.47 -0.06 18.34
N ALA A 154 15.38 0.29 17.06
CA ALA A 154 16.53 0.30 16.16
C ALA A 154 17.63 1.26 16.67
N MET A 155 17.25 2.46 17.13
CA MET A 155 18.17 3.43 17.73
C MET A 155 18.82 2.94 19.04
N THR A 156 18.18 2.01 19.76
CA THR A 156 18.74 1.38 20.96
C THR A 156 19.50 0.07 20.67
N GLY A 157 19.89 -0.18 19.42
CA GLY A 157 20.75 -1.30 19.04
C GLY A 157 20.02 -2.54 18.49
N GLU A 158 18.71 -2.46 18.22
CA GLU A 158 17.93 -3.57 17.68
C GLU A 158 17.68 -3.48 16.16
N PHE A 159 18.49 -2.71 15.44
CA PHE A 159 18.34 -2.55 13.98
C PHE A 159 18.47 -3.89 13.23
N ASP A 160 19.53 -4.66 13.49
CA ASP A 160 19.77 -5.92 12.78
C ASP A 160 18.66 -6.97 13.01
N PRO A 161 18.19 -7.22 14.25
CA PRO A 161 17.02 -8.06 14.48
C PRO A 161 15.76 -7.60 13.74
N LEU A 162 15.49 -6.29 13.69
CA LEU A 162 14.35 -5.72 12.99
C LEU A 162 14.43 -5.91 11.48
N ALA A 163 15.59 -5.65 10.88
CA ALA A 163 15.84 -5.85 9.45
C ALA A 163 15.77 -7.34 9.08
N ALA A 164 16.33 -8.21 9.92
CA ALA A 164 16.26 -9.66 9.75
C ALA A 164 14.82 -10.19 9.83
N ALA A 165 14.03 -9.72 10.81
CA ALA A 165 12.63 -10.12 10.97
C ALA A 165 11.80 -9.80 9.71
N LEU A 166 12.00 -8.63 9.11
CA LEU A 166 11.36 -8.26 7.84
C LEU A 166 11.73 -9.23 6.71
N LYS A 167 13.04 -9.48 6.51
CA LYS A 167 13.51 -10.41 5.46
C LYS A 167 13.01 -11.84 5.69
N ILE A 168 12.89 -12.28 6.94
CA ILE A 168 12.28 -13.58 7.28
C ILE A 168 10.82 -13.61 6.85
N GLY A 169 10.04 -12.57 7.15
CA GLY A 169 8.64 -12.45 6.72
C GLY A 169 8.48 -12.46 5.20
N MET A 170 9.26 -11.65 4.50
CA MET A 170 9.27 -11.62 3.03
C MET A 170 9.58 -13.00 2.44
N ASN A 171 10.63 -13.67 2.93
CA ASN A 171 11.03 -14.99 2.46
C ASN A 171 10.03 -16.10 2.83
N SER A 172 9.34 -15.99 3.97
CA SER A 172 8.23 -16.87 4.33
C SER A 172 7.12 -16.76 3.30
N LEU A 173 6.65 -15.54 3.03
CA LEU A 173 5.57 -15.27 2.09
C LEU A 173 5.92 -15.72 0.65
N ILE A 174 7.16 -15.47 0.20
CA ILE A 174 7.68 -15.96 -1.09
C ILE A 174 7.59 -17.49 -1.19
N ARG A 175 8.07 -18.21 -0.17
CA ARG A 175 8.00 -19.68 -0.17
C ARG A 175 6.56 -20.17 -0.14
N THR A 176 5.70 -19.52 0.63
CA THR A 176 4.27 -19.87 0.73
C THR A 176 3.58 -19.72 -0.63
N ILE A 177 3.74 -18.58 -1.31
CA ILE A 177 3.10 -18.34 -2.62
C ILE A 177 3.67 -19.26 -3.70
N CYS A 178 4.99 -19.49 -3.72
CA CYS A 178 5.61 -20.41 -4.67
C CYS A 178 5.12 -21.86 -4.47
N ARG A 179 5.10 -22.34 -3.22
CA ARG A 179 4.63 -23.69 -2.88
C ARG A 179 3.15 -23.88 -3.23
N LYS A 180 2.31 -22.90 -2.94
CA LYS A 180 0.87 -22.94 -3.24
C LYS A 180 0.61 -23.09 -4.75
N ASN A 181 1.46 -22.46 -5.58
CA ASN A 181 1.33 -22.48 -7.04
C ASN A 181 2.23 -23.52 -7.73
N SER A 182 2.93 -24.37 -6.97
CA SER A 182 3.89 -25.36 -7.50
C SER A 182 4.97 -24.76 -8.41
N ILE A 183 5.38 -23.53 -8.12
CA ILE A 183 6.41 -22.80 -8.87
C ILE A 183 7.73 -22.85 -8.08
N SER A 184 8.84 -23.09 -8.78
CA SER A 184 10.16 -23.01 -8.15
C SER A 184 10.55 -21.55 -7.94
N ASP A 185 10.98 -21.22 -6.74
CA ASP A 185 11.58 -19.94 -6.38
C ASP A 185 12.74 -19.51 -7.31
N ARG A 186 13.48 -20.47 -7.87
CA ARG A 186 14.55 -20.25 -8.86
C ARG A 186 14.07 -19.73 -10.22
N THR A 187 12.77 -19.83 -10.50
CA THR A 187 12.15 -19.32 -11.74
C THR A 187 11.52 -17.93 -11.56
N ILE A 188 11.61 -17.36 -10.36
CA ILE A 188 11.29 -15.95 -10.11
C ILE A 188 12.52 -15.10 -10.48
N TYR A 189 12.41 -14.26 -11.51
CA TYR A 189 13.53 -13.49 -12.07
C TYR A 189 13.43 -11.97 -11.86
N ALA A 190 12.29 -11.47 -11.39
CA ALA A 190 12.13 -10.06 -11.06
C ALA A 190 11.24 -9.88 -9.82
N MET A 191 11.53 -8.84 -9.05
CA MET A 191 10.71 -8.41 -7.93
C MET A 191 10.65 -6.88 -7.84
N THR A 192 9.45 -6.33 -7.69
CA THR A 192 9.25 -4.91 -7.37
C THR A 192 8.77 -4.78 -5.93
N VAL A 193 9.35 -3.83 -5.20
CA VAL A 193 9.08 -3.62 -3.77
C VAL A 193 8.64 -2.18 -3.54
N ALA A 194 7.43 -2.01 -3.04
CA ALA A 194 6.86 -0.74 -2.61
C ALA A 194 6.61 -0.78 -1.10
N GLY A 195 6.71 0.36 -0.43
CA GLY A 195 6.54 0.47 1.01
C GLY A 195 6.97 1.84 1.51
N ASN A 196 6.48 2.24 2.69
CA ASN A 196 6.89 3.50 3.27
C ASN A 196 8.42 3.55 3.49
N THR A 197 8.94 4.76 3.66
CA THR A 197 10.38 5.03 3.72
C THR A 197 11.09 4.17 4.76
N ILE A 198 10.52 4.02 5.96
CA ILE A 198 11.13 3.24 7.06
C ILE A 198 11.16 1.75 6.72
N MET A 199 10.07 1.21 6.16
CA MET A 199 10.01 -0.18 5.72
C MET A 199 11.03 -0.48 4.61
N THR A 200 11.16 0.43 3.66
CA THR A 200 12.19 0.36 2.60
C THR A 200 13.60 0.40 3.18
N HIS A 201 13.86 1.24 4.18
CA HIS A 201 15.18 1.31 4.84
C HIS A 201 15.51 0.03 5.61
N PHE A 202 14.57 -0.54 6.37
CA PHE A 202 14.77 -1.84 7.02
C PHE A 202 15.06 -2.95 6.02
N PHE A 203 14.35 -2.98 4.88
CA PHE A 203 14.59 -3.97 3.83
C PHE A 203 16.00 -3.84 3.24
N LEU A 204 16.41 -2.62 2.92
CA LEU A 204 17.71 -2.31 2.33
C LEU A 204 18.88 -2.37 3.34
N GLY A 205 18.60 -2.50 4.64
CA GLY A 205 19.62 -2.44 5.68
C GLY A 205 20.21 -1.03 5.87
N LEU A 206 19.42 0.01 5.59
CA LEU A 206 19.80 1.41 5.77
C LEU A 206 19.35 1.94 7.14
N GLU A 207 20.16 2.78 7.75
CA GLU A 207 19.88 3.37 9.06
C GLU A 207 18.58 4.20 9.06
N VAL A 208 17.78 4.07 10.12
CA VAL A 208 16.47 4.74 10.27
C VAL A 208 16.46 5.83 11.35
N GLY A 209 17.54 5.97 12.13
CA GLY A 209 17.56 6.79 13.34
C GLY A 209 17.34 8.29 13.11
N ASN A 210 17.70 8.80 11.93
CA ASN A 210 17.53 10.22 11.59
C ASN A 210 16.17 10.56 10.99
N ILE A 211 15.33 9.56 10.65
CA ILE A 211 13.99 9.77 10.08
C ILE A 211 13.06 10.51 11.07
N PRO A 212 12.97 10.13 12.36
CA PRO A 212 12.10 10.82 13.31
C PRO A 212 12.72 12.08 13.93
N LEU A 213 14.00 12.34 13.67
CA LEU A 213 14.72 13.47 14.27
C LEU A 213 14.74 14.63 13.29
N SER A 214 14.25 15.80 13.70
CA SER A 214 14.35 17.03 12.89
C SER A 214 15.80 17.23 12.42
N PRO A 215 16.05 17.43 11.11
CA PRO A 215 15.09 17.81 10.06
C PRO A 215 14.46 16.66 9.25
N TYR A 216 14.28 15.49 9.86
CA TYR A 216 13.56 14.32 9.32
C TYR A 216 14.19 13.81 8.01
N THR A 217 15.43 13.34 8.08
CA THR A 217 16.21 13.00 6.87
C THR A 217 16.43 11.49 6.73
N PRO A 218 15.86 10.84 5.70
CA PRO A 218 16.18 9.47 5.36
C PRO A 218 17.56 9.37 4.70
N VAL A 219 18.13 8.15 4.65
CA VAL A 219 19.42 7.88 4.00
C VAL A 219 19.32 8.03 2.48
N SER A 220 18.22 7.55 1.90
CA SER A 220 17.97 7.67 0.45
C SER A 220 16.49 7.73 0.12
N ASN A 221 16.16 8.60 -0.84
CA ASN A 221 14.88 8.65 -1.52
C ASN A 221 14.93 8.06 -2.94
N SER A 222 16.12 7.78 -3.46
CA SER A 222 16.29 7.27 -4.83
C SER A 222 15.85 5.81 -4.94
N PRO A 223 15.35 5.38 -6.11
CA PRO A 223 15.07 3.97 -6.33
C PRO A 223 16.38 3.17 -6.37
N VAL A 224 16.31 1.88 -6.05
CA VAL A 224 17.47 0.99 -6.01
C VAL A 224 17.22 -0.24 -6.86
N PHE A 225 18.21 -0.60 -7.67
CA PHE A 225 18.31 -1.90 -8.34
C PHE A 225 19.32 -2.77 -7.60
N LEU A 226 18.89 -3.94 -7.14
CA LEU A 226 19.73 -4.95 -6.49
C LEU A 226 19.55 -6.30 -7.16
N SER A 227 20.51 -7.20 -6.96
CA SER A 227 20.24 -8.62 -7.12
C SER A 227 19.52 -9.18 -5.89
N ALA A 228 18.68 -10.20 -6.08
CA ALA A 228 18.03 -10.89 -4.96
C ALA A 228 19.03 -11.50 -3.96
N GLY A 229 20.21 -11.93 -4.43
CA GLY A 229 21.30 -12.38 -3.57
C GLY A 229 21.81 -11.30 -2.62
N GLU A 230 22.00 -10.07 -3.12
CA GLU A 230 22.38 -8.92 -2.28
C GLU A 230 21.25 -8.50 -1.32
N ALA A 231 20.00 -8.59 -1.77
CA ALA A 231 18.82 -8.29 -0.95
C ALA A 231 18.57 -9.32 0.17
N GLY A 232 19.12 -10.54 0.05
CA GLY A 232 18.88 -11.65 0.97
C GLY A 232 17.53 -12.34 0.74
N LEU A 233 17.06 -12.37 -0.50
CA LEU A 233 15.78 -12.95 -0.90
C LEU A 233 15.94 -14.38 -1.45
N VAL A 234 14.97 -15.25 -1.13
CA VAL A 234 14.95 -16.66 -1.54
C VAL A 234 14.21 -16.84 -2.87
N ILE A 235 14.72 -16.18 -3.90
CA ILE A 235 14.32 -16.35 -5.30
C ILE A 235 15.58 -16.66 -6.14
N ASN A 236 15.52 -16.59 -7.47
CA ASN A 236 16.75 -16.68 -8.27
C ASN A 236 17.75 -15.63 -7.77
N SER A 237 18.97 -16.02 -7.39
CA SER A 237 19.92 -15.11 -6.74
C SER A 237 20.36 -13.94 -7.64
N ARG A 238 20.18 -14.06 -8.96
CA ARG A 238 20.42 -12.98 -9.95
C ARG A 238 19.16 -12.19 -10.28
N ALA A 239 17.99 -12.56 -9.77
CA ALA A 239 16.75 -11.84 -10.01
C ALA A 239 16.93 -10.36 -9.70
N VAL A 240 16.38 -9.51 -10.58
CA VAL A 240 16.39 -8.07 -10.36
C VAL A 240 15.38 -7.71 -9.28
N VAL A 241 15.79 -6.90 -8.32
CA VAL A 241 14.93 -6.35 -7.28
C VAL A 241 14.94 -4.84 -7.43
N TYR A 242 13.76 -4.27 -7.68
CA TYR A 242 13.56 -2.84 -7.81
C TYR A 242 12.78 -2.31 -6.60
N THR A 243 13.32 -1.31 -5.91
CA THR A 243 12.58 -0.57 -4.88
C THR A 243 12.06 0.75 -5.45
N PHE A 244 10.79 1.06 -5.17
CA PHE A 244 10.25 2.38 -5.49
C PHE A 244 10.99 3.49 -4.75
N PRO A 245 11.08 4.70 -5.34
CA PRO A 245 11.64 5.86 -4.66
C PRO A 245 10.72 6.33 -3.54
N ASN A 246 11.30 6.98 -2.54
CA ASN A 246 10.56 7.63 -1.45
C ASN A 246 10.37 9.13 -1.76
N ALA A 247 9.31 9.73 -1.24
CA ALA A 247 9.07 11.18 -1.38
C ALA A 247 9.59 11.98 -0.17
N GLY A 248 9.60 11.38 1.02
CA GLY A 248 10.03 12.02 2.26
C GLY A 248 10.17 11.02 3.40
N SER A 249 10.25 11.49 4.64
CA SER A 249 10.44 10.62 5.81
C SER A 249 9.27 9.67 6.07
N TYR A 250 8.05 10.14 5.84
CA TYR A 250 6.81 9.39 6.14
C TYR A 250 5.97 9.10 4.89
N VAL A 251 6.47 9.43 3.71
CA VAL A 251 5.86 9.09 2.43
C VAL A 251 6.88 8.35 1.59
N GLY A 252 6.66 7.06 1.39
CA GLY A 252 7.60 6.20 0.67
C GLY A 252 7.11 5.75 -0.69
N GLY A 253 7.71 4.66 -1.15
CA GLY A 253 7.44 4.05 -2.44
C GLY A 253 6.06 3.42 -2.58
N ASP A 254 5.37 3.14 -1.48
CA ASP A 254 3.96 2.74 -1.45
C ASP A 254 3.05 3.80 -2.06
N ILE A 255 3.24 5.07 -1.67
CA ILE A 255 2.46 6.19 -2.21
C ILE A 255 2.87 6.52 -3.64
N ILE A 256 4.16 6.47 -3.98
CA ILE A 256 4.62 6.62 -5.37
C ILE A 256 4.00 5.54 -6.26
N SER A 257 3.98 4.29 -5.79
CA SER A 257 3.32 3.18 -6.47
C SER A 257 1.81 3.42 -6.63
N GLY A 258 1.14 3.89 -5.57
CA GLY A 258 -0.28 4.26 -5.60
C GLY A 258 -0.61 5.40 -6.58
N ILE A 259 0.28 6.40 -6.72
CA ILE A 259 0.16 7.48 -7.70
C ILE A 259 0.14 6.94 -9.12
N ILE A 260 1.08 6.03 -9.45
CA ILE A 260 1.14 5.37 -10.76
C ILE A 260 -0.14 4.55 -10.96
N PHE A 261 -0.51 3.71 -9.99
CA PHE A 261 -1.70 2.87 -10.08
C PHE A 261 -2.98 3.68 -10.32
N GLY A 262 -3.14 4.80 -9.60
CA GLY A 262 -4.26 5.72 -9.72
C GLY A 262 -4.23 6.61 -10.97
N GLY A 263 -3.06 6.77 -11.61
CA GLY A 263 -2.87 7.63 -12.79
C GLY A 263 -2.95 9.12 -12.51
N ILE A 264 -2.65 9.53 -11.27
CA ILE A 264 -2.76 10.94 -10.85
C ILE A 264 -1.83 11.81 -11.68
N ASN A 265 -0.63 11.32 -11.97
CA ASN A 265 0.39 11.96 -12.80
C ASN A 265 0.04 12.03 -14.31
N ARG A 266 -1.17 11.59 -14.68
CA ARG A 266 -1.70 11.64 -16.06
C ARG A 266 -2.97 12.46 -16.17
N GLU A 267 -3.55 12.88 -15.04
CA GLU A 267 -4.79 13.64 -15.02
C GLU A 267 -4.53 15.13 -15.29
N GLU A 268 -5.40 15.77 -16.07
CA GLU A 268 -5.32 17.21 -16.38
C GLU A 268 -5.80 18.07 -15.20
N SER A 269 -6.70 17.54 -14.37
CA SER A 269 -7.30 18.26 -13.25
C SER A 269 -6.88 17.63 -11.92
N PRO A 270 -6.88 18.40 -10.82
CA PRO A 270 -6.47 17.90 -9.51
C PRO A 270 -7.27 16.67 -9.06
N VAL A 271 -6.53 15.66 -8.60
CA VAL A 271 -7.04 14.45 -7.97
C VAL A 271 -6.49 14.38 -6.55
N LEU A 272 -7.38 14.08 -5.61
CA LEU A 272 -7.02 13.81 -4.22
C LEU A 272 -6.92 12.30 -4.05
N PHE A 273 -5.80 11.81 -3.54
CA PHE A 273 -5.58 10.42 -3.20
C PHE A 273 -5.32 10.31 -1.71
N VAL A 274 -6.07 9.44 -1.05
CA VAL A 274 -5.99 9.20 0.40
C VAL A 274 -5.70 7.72 0.59
N ASP A 275 -4.50 7.40 1.06
CA ASP A 275 -4.18 6.07 1.57
C ASP A 275 -4.32 6.07 3.08
N VAL A 276 -5.00 5.06 3.61
CA VAL A 276 -5.28 4.96 5.04
C VAL A 276 -4.94 3.59 5.53
N GLY A 277 -3.85 3.51 6.28
CA GLY A 277 -3.47 2.34 7.05
C GLY A 277 -3.03 2.76 8.44
N THR A 278 -1.82 2.31 8.79
CA THR A 278 -0.86 2.95 9.70
C THR A 278 -1.21 4.39 10.13
N ASN A 279 -0.98 5.21 9.12
CA ASN A 279 -1.10 6.64 9.10
C ASN A 279 -2.07 6.98 7.97
N VAL A 280 -2.34 8.27 7.84
CA VAL A 280 -3.03 8.80 6.65
C VAL A 280 -1.96 9.44 5.80
N GLU A 281 -1.74 8.89 4.61
CA GLU A 281 -0.95 9.50 3.57
C GLU A 281 -1.89 10.12 2.53
N VAL A 282 -1.64 11.37 2.17
CA VAL A 282 -2.46 12.10 1.19
C VAL A 282 -1.57 12.62 0.08
N THR A 283 -2.03 12.42 -1.14
CA THR A 283 -1.48 13.03 -2.34
C THR A 283 -2.54 13.91 -3.00
N LEU A 284 -2.14 15.09 -3.43
CA LEU A 284 -2.95 15.99 -4.22
C LEU A 284 -2.14 16.43 -5.44
N GLY A 285 -2.70 16.31 -6.64
CA GLY A 285 -2.01 16.79 -7.82
C GLY A 285 -2.65 16.38 -9.13
N CYS A 286 -1.90 16.62 -10.19
CA CYS A 286 -2.23 16.30 -11.57
C CYS A 286 -0.93 15.97 -12.32
N LYS A 287 -0.97 15.91 -13.66
CA LYS A 287 0.22 15.64 -14.49
C LYS A 287 1.37 16.66 -14.32
N ASP A 288 1.04 17.90 -13.95
CA ASP A 288 2.00 19.01 -13.95
C ASP A 288 2.69 19.20 -12.58
N TRP A 289 1.98 18.91 -11.49
CA TRP A 289 2.49 19.04 -10.12
C TRP A 289 1.82 18.01 -9.20
N ILE A 290 2.58 17.51 -8.23
CA ILE A 290 2.07 16.60 -7.22
C ILE A 290 2.63 17.00 -5.86
N MET A 291 1.77 17.08 -4.86
CA MET A 291 2.13 17.31 -3.47
C MET A 291 1.67 16.12 -2.64
N THR A 292 2.52 15.63 -1.75
CA THR A 292 2.20 14.53 -0.85
C THR A 292 2.55 14.89 0.59
N GLY A 293 1.81 14.34 1.54
CA GLY A 293 2.08 14.49 2.96
C GLY A 293 1.59 13.28 3.72
N ALA A 294 2.09 13.12 4.94
CA ALA A 294 1.60 12.13 5.88
C ALA A 294 1.12 12.85 7.14
N GLY A 295 0.08 12.30 7.76
CA GLY A 295 -0.45 12.75 9.03
C GLY A 295 -0.84 11.56 9.90
N ALA A 296 -0.91 11.79 11.20
CA ALA A 296 -1.49 10.79 12.09
C ALA A 296 -2.99 10.66 11.77
N ALA A 297 -3.43 9.45 11.45
CA ALA A 297 -4.84 9.13 11.20
C ALA A 297 -5.75 9.33 12.43
N GLY A 298 -5.14 9.61 13.59
CA GLY A 298 -5.76 9.49 14.90
C GLY A 298 -5.94 8.03 15.32
N PRO A 299 -5.89 7.70 16.62
CA PRO A 299 -5.95 6.32 17.14
C PRO A 299 -7.29 5.59 16.86
N ALA A 300 -8.27 6.22 16.21
CA ALA A 300 -9.60 5.66 15.96
C ALA A 300 -9.62 4.50 14.96
N LEU A 301 -8.69 4.50 14.00
CA LEU A 301 -8.70 3.53 12.90
C LEU A 301 -7.93 2.25 13.21
N GLU A 302 -7.13 2.24 14.28
CA GLU A 302 -6.14 1.19 14.55
C GLU A 302 -6.28 0.51 15.92
N GLY A 303 -7.28 0.92 16.70
CA GLY A 303 -7.48 0.50 18.08
C GLY A 303 -6.81 1.46 19.07
N GLY A 304 -7.47 1.73 20.20
CA GLY A 304 -6.98 2.66 21.22
C GLY A 304 -7.90 3.85 21.52
N VAL A 305 -8.89 4.13 20.65
CA VAL A 305 -9.90 5.17 20.92
C VAL A 305 -11.03 4.72 21.84
N ALA A 306 -11.38 3.43 21.75
CA ALA A 306 -12.36 2.79 22.63
C ALA A 306 -11.72 1.56 23.30
N ALA A 307 -12.14 1.26 24.52
CA ALA A 307 -11.72 0.09 25.29
C ALA A 307 -12.08 -1.23 24.58
N ILE A 308 -13.21 -1.23 23.88
CA ILE A 308 -13.64 -2.33 23.02
C ILE A 308 -13.01 -2.27 21.61
N GLY A 309 -12.14 -1.30 21.35
CA GLY A 309 -11.44 -1.14 20.07
C GLY A 309 -10.53 -2.34 19.79
N ARG A 310 -10.62 -2.87 18.57
CA ARG A 310 -9.84 -4.00 18.06
C ARG A 310 -9.43 -3.72 16.61
N LYS A 311 -8.38 -4.40 16.14
CA LYS A 311 -8.04 -4.41 14.71
C LYS A 311 -9.13 -5.17 13.94
N ALA A 312 -9.18 -4.99 12.62
CA ALA A 312 -10.10 -5.72 11.76
C ALA A 312 -9.67 -7.20 11.65
N GLU A 313 -10.12 -8.01 12.60
CA GLU A 313 -9.82 -9.45 12.70
C GLU A 313 -11.11 -10.26 13.00
N PRO A 314 -11.12 -11.59 12.80
CA PRO A 314 -12.29 -12.43 13.06
C PRO A 314 -12.89 -12.19 14.46
N GLY A 315 -14.21 -12.03 14.54
CA GLY A 315 -14.92 -11.68 15.79
C GLY A 315 -14.98 -10.19 16.11
N THR A 316 -14.45 -9.32 15.25
CA THR A 316 -14.57 -7.86 15.42
C THR A 316 -15.75 -7.30 14.65
N ILE A 317 -16.52 -6.40 15.28
CA ILE A 317 -17.62 -5.66 14.65
C ILE A 317 -17.05 -4.70 13.61
N ASN A 318 -17.50 -4.83 12.36
CA ASN A 318 -17.03 -4.02 11.23
C ASN A 318 -18.09 -3.15 10.57
N SER A 319 -19.36 -3.32 10.94
CA SER A 319 -20.48 -2.52 10.47
C SER A 319 -21.56 -2.47 11.53
N VAL A 320 -22.27 -1.35 11.59
CA VAL A 320 -23.37 -1.12 12.52
C VAL A 320 -24.54 -0.50 11.75
N ARG A 321 -25.75 -0.92 12.11
CA ARG A 321 -27.01 -0.31 11.67
C ARG A 321 -27.89 -0.07 12.88
N ILE A 322 -28.52 1.09 12.93
CA ILE A 322 -29.44 1.45 14.02
C ILE A 322 -30.79 1.82 13.40
N ASP A 323 -31.84 1.12 13.82
CA ASP A 323 -33.20 1.50 13.44
C ASP A 323 -33.57 2.83 14.12
N PRO A 324 -33.95 3.88 13.37
CA PRO A 324 -34.18 5.21 13.93
C PRO A 324 -35.46 5.30 14.76
N VAL A 325 -36.36 4.31 14.68
CA VAL A 325 -37.63 4.29 15.42
C VAL A 325 -37.52 3.43 16.66
N SER A 326 -37.02 2.20 16.54
CA SER A 326 -36.93 1.24 17.65
C SER A 326 -35.64 1.39 18.46
N GLY A 327 -34.59 1.99 17.89
CA GLY A 327 -33.26 2.01 18.48
C GLY A 327 -32.61 0.63 18.54
N GLU A 328 -33.10 -0.33 17.74
CA GLU A 328 -32.50 -1.66 17.61
C GLU A 328 -31.16 -1.55 16.89
N ILE A 329 -30.15 -2.25 17.42
CA ILE A 329 -28.77 -2.19 16.92
C ILE A 329 -28.48 -3.55 16.27
N THR A 330 -28.14 -3.53 14.98
CA THR A 330 -27.65 -4.70 14.26
C THR A 330 -26.17 -4.51 13.95
N VAL A 331 -25.36 -5.53 14.21
CA VAL A 331 -23.91 -5.51 14.00
C VAL A 331 -23.50 -6.55 12.96
N GLY A 332 -22.63 -6.16 12.03
CA GLY A 332 -21.88 -7.10 11.21
C GLY A 332 -20.54 -7.43 11.86
N VAL A 333 -20.17 -8.70 11.82
CA VAL A 333 -18.96 -9.22 12.48
C VAL A 333 -18.11 -9.96 11.46
N ILE A 334 -16.80 -9.71 11.47
CA ILE A 334 -15.85 -10.41 10.60
C ILE A 334 -15.90 -11.92 10.93
N ASP A 335 -16.05 -12.74 9.90
CA ASP A 335 -16.22 -14.20 9.95
C ASP A 335 -17.46 -14.70 10.73
N GLY A 336 -18.40 -13.81 11.07
CA GLY A 336 -19.67 -14.16 11.73
C GLY A 336 -19.51 -14.78 13.12
N LEU A 337 -18.38 -14.57 13.77
CA LEU A 337 -18.10 -15.06 15.13
C LEU A 337 -18.82 -14.22 16.20
N GLU A 338 -18.74 -14.65 17.46
CA GLU A 338 -19.23 -13.86 18.59
C GLU A 338 -18.44 -12.54 18.68
N PRO A 339 -19.11 -11.36 18.78
CA PRO A 339 -18.44 -10.08 18.92
C PRO A 339 -17.50 -10.01 20.12
N ALA A 340 -16.23 -9.68 19.88
CA ALA A 340 -15.21 -9.47 20.91
C ALA A 340 -14.70 -8.01 20.99
N GLY A 341 -15.14 -7.15 20.07
CA GLY A 341 -14.77 -5.74 20.00
C GLY A 341 -15.26 -5.09 18.72
N ILE A 342 -14.77 -3.88 18.42
CA ILE A 342 -15.16 -3.07 17.25
C ILE A 342 -13.92 -2.50 16.56
N CYS A 343 -13.89 -2.51 15.23
CA CYS A 343 -12.81 -1.91 14.45
C CYS A 343 -13.16 -0.49 13.99
N GLY A 344 -12.19 0.20 13.38
CA GLY A 344 -12.36 1.59 12.92
C GLY A 344 -13.57 1.79 12.00
N SER A 345 -13.81 0.88 11.06
CA SER A 345 -15.00 0.94 10.18
C SER A 345 -16.30 0.78 10.94
N GLY A 346 -16.34 -0.13 11.92
CA GLY A 346 -17.46 -0.29 12.83
C GLY A 346 -17.72 0.97 13.67
N LEU A 347 -16.68 1.64 14.17
CA LEU A 347 -16.80 2.89 14.93
C LEU A 347 -17.35 4.04 14.06
N ILE A 348 -16.89 4.16 12.82
CA ILE A 348 -17.42 5.14 11.85
C ILE A 348 -18.91 4.91 11.60
N ASP A 349 -19.31 3.67 11.31
CA ASP A 349 -20.71 3.31 11.12
C ASP A 349 -21.53 3.57 12.40
N LEU A 350 -21.02 3.16 13.57
CA LEU A 350 -21.70 3.34 14.84
C LEU A 350 -22.01 4.82 15.13
N VAL A 351 -21.02 5.70 15.01
CA VAL A 351 -21.20 7.14 15.28
C VAL A 351 -22.11 7.78 14.23
N SER A 352 -21.96 7.41 12.95
CA SER A 352 -22.84 7.84 11.86
C SER A 352 -24.31 7.47 12.11
N GLU A 353 -24.56 6.22 12.52
CA GLU A 353 -25.90 5.70 12.76
C GLU A 353 -26.50 6.26 14.05
N MET A 354 -25.73 6.39 15.13
CA MET A 354 -26.18 7.01 16.38
C MET A 354 -26.60 8.46 16.14
N PHE A 355 -25.82 9.22 15.35
CA PHE A 355 -26.17 10.60 15.01
C PHE A 355 -27.44 10.65 14.13
N SER A 356 -27.54 9.76 13.14
CA SER A 356 -28.72 9.69 12.24
C SER A 356 -30.00 9.33 12.98
N ALA A 357 -29.92 8.46 13.98
CA ALA A 357 -31.04 8.05 14.82
C ALA A 357 -31.32 9.03 15.98
N GLY A 358 -30.60 10.16 16.07
CA GLY A 358 -30.77 11.14 17.14
C GLY A 358 -30.31 10.67 18.52
N LEU A 359 -29.61 9.54 18.62
CA LEU A 359 -29.11 8.99 19.89
C LEU A 359 -27.97 9.84 20.47
N ILE A 360 -27.21 10.53 19.61
CA ILE A 360 -26.19 11.50 20.03
C ILE A 360 -26.43 12.87 19.37
N ASP A 361 -26.04 13.93 20.06
CA ASP A 361 -26.00 15.28 19.51
C ASP A 361 -24.73 15.55 18.67
N GLN A 362 -24.61 16.76 18.12
CA GLN A 362 -23.45 17.17 17.31
C GLN A 362 -22.12 17.16 18.08
N THR A 363 -22.15 17.09 19.42
CA THR A 363 -20.97 17.03 20.30
C THR A 363 -20.60 15.60 20.69
N GLY A 364 -21.37 14.60 20.24
CA GLY A 364 -21.18 13.20 20.60
C GLY A 364 -21.76 12.81 21.95
N ARG A 365 -22.58 13.65 22.58
CA ARG A 365 -23.26 13.33 23.85
C ARG A 365 -24.57 12.63 23.59
N PHE A 366 -24.92 11.67 24.43
CA PHE A 366 -26.19 10.96 24.30
C PHE A 366 -27.37 11.90 24.56
N THR A 367 -28.41 11.81 23.74
CA THR A 367 -29.65 12.59 23.93
C THR A 367 -30.62 11.85 24.84
N ASP A 368 -31.79 12.44 25.09
CA ASP A 368 -32.88 11.79 25.83
C ASP A 368 -33.57 10.68 25.02
N GLN A 369 -33.37 10.64 23.69
CA GLN A 369 -33.88 9.60 22.80
C GLN A 369 -33.10 8.28 22.94
N ALA A 370 -31.91 8.34 23.56
CA ALA A 370 -31.07 7.18 23.77
C ALA A 370 -31.52 6.36 25.00
N HIS A 371 -32.73 5.81 24.94
CA HIS A 371 -33.38 5.09 26.05
C HIS A 371 -32.64 3.84 26.53
N ARG A 372 -31.70 3.32 25.73
CA ARG A 372 -30.87 2.12 26.03
C ARG A 372 -29.54 2.47 26.70
N VAL A 373 -29.27 3.75 26.95
CA VAL A 373 -28.05 4.22 27.62
C VAL A 373 -28.13 3.96 29.11
N VAL A 374 -27.05 3.41 29.67
CA VAL A 374 -26.88 3.12 31.10
C VAL A 374 -25.75 3.96 31.67
N SER A 375 -25.73 4.15 32.99
CA SER A 375 -24.57 4.71 33.69
C SER A 375 -23.65 3.57 34.12
N ARG A 376 -22.38 3.61 33.70
CA ARG A 376 -21.30 2.72 34.16
C ARG A 376 -20.16 3.58 34.69
N ASP A 377 -19.77 3.36 35.94
CA ASP A 377 -18.67 4.08 36.61
C ASP A 377 -18.81 5.62 36.51
N GLY A 378 -20.05 6.12 36.55
CA GLY A 378 -20.38 7.54 36.44
C GLY A 378 -20.40 8.10 35.02
N VAL A 379 -20.24 7.26 34.00
CA VAL A 379 -20.21 7.63 32.58
C VAL A 379 -21.40 7.02 31.84
N ARG A 380 -22.02 7.77 30.93
CA ARG A 380 -23.09 7.26 30.07
C ARG A 380 -22.52 6.33 29.00
N ALA A 381 -23.12 5.17 28.84
CA ALA A 381 -22.67 4.09 27.97
C ALA A 381 -23.83 3.42 27.23
N LEU A 382 -23.62 3.06 25.96
CA LEU A 382 -24.57 2.30 25.14
C LEU A 382 -24.04 0.88 24.92
N ALA A 383 -24.87 -0.14 25.18
CA ALA A 383 -24.54 -1.53 24.90
C ALA A 383 -24.69 -1.83 23.40
N LEU A 384 -23.63 -2.29 22.76
CA LEU A 384 -23.63 -2.75 21.36
C LEU A 384 -23.98 -4.23 21.25
N HIS A 385 -23.53 -5.03 22.23
CA HIS A 385 -23.74 -6.47 22.27
C HIS A 385 -23.79 -6.97 23.71
N ARG A 386 -24.67 -7.95 23.97
CA ARG A 386 -24.78 -8.67 25.24
C ARG A 386 -24.98 -10.16 24.96
N ALA A 387 -24.02 -10.98 25.36
CA ALA A 387 -24.12 -12.45 25.30
C ALA A 387 -23.44 -13.08 26.52
N GLY A 388 -24.22 -13.78 27.35
CA GLY A 388 -23.74 -14.32 28.63
C GLY A 388 -23.13 -13.21 29.50
N ASP A 389 -21.88 -13.41 29.91
CA ASP A 389 -21.11 -12.44 30.73
C ASP A 389 -20.33 -11.40 29.90
N LYS A 390 -20.37 -11.49 28.57
CA LYS A 390 -19.69 -10.53 27.69
C LYS A 390 -20.65 -9.41 27.30
N GLU A 391 -20.26 -8.20 27.65
CA GLU A 391 -20.95 -7.00 27.23
C GLU A 391 -19.97 -6.04 26.53
N LEU A 392 -20.33 -5.61 25.32
CA LEU A 392 -19.57 -4.59 24.59
C LEU A 392 -20.30 -3.26 24.70
N PHE A 393 -19.64 -2.25 25.27
CA PHE A 393 -20.18 -0.91 25.42
C PHE A 393 -19.32 0.12 24.70
N ILE A 394 -19.98 1.21 24.30
CA ILE A 394 -19.32 2.46 23.93
C ILE A 394 -19.76 3.57 24.90
N THR A 395 -18.82 4.40 25.33
CA THR A 395 -19.03 5.49 26.29
C THR A 395 -18.89 6.87 25.65
N GLU A 396 -19.48 7.91 26.24
CA GLU A 396 -19.35 9.29 25.72
C GLU A 396 -17.89 9.75 25.58
N PRO A 397 -16.95 9.50 26.53
CA PRO A 397 -15.54 9.83 26.35
C PRO A 397 -14.90 9.15 25.14
N GLU A 398 -15.26 7.89 24.85
CA GLU A 398 -14.74 7.16 23.70
C GLU A 398 -15.33 7.70 22.38
N ILE A 399 -16.61 8.06 22.35
CA ILE A 399 -17.22 8.77 21.21
C ILE A 399 -16.49 10.10 20.99
N ARG A 400 -16.20 10.84 22.06
CA ARG A 400 -15.46 12.10 21.95
C ARG A 400 -14.03 11.90 21.43
N ASN A 401 -13.33 10.88 21.90
CA ASN A 401 -11.98 10.54 21.39
C ASN A 401 -12.02 10.16 19.90
N PHE A 402 -13.07 9.46 19.48
CA PHE A 402 -13.30 9.15 18.07
C PHE A 402 -13.51 10.43 17.25
N LEU A 403 -14.33 11.36 17.75
CA LEU A 403 -14.58 12.65 17.08
C LEU A 403 -13.31 13.49 16.92
N VAL A 404 -12.36 13.43 17.86
CA VAL A 404 -11.03 14.06 17.70
C VAL A 404 -10.24 13.45 16.55
N SER A 405 -10.26 12.13 16.40
CA SER A 405 -9.55 11.44 15.29
C SER A 405 -10.20 11.77 13.94
N LYS A 406 -11.53 11.75 13.88
CA LYS A 406 -12.31 12.22 12.73
C LYS A 406 -11.95 13.66 12.36
N ALA A 407 -11.88 14.55 13.35
CA ALA A 407 -11.55 15.95 13.17
C ALA A 407 -10.13 16.14 12.63
N ALA A 408 -9.17 15.36 13.13
CA ALA A 408 -7.80 15.36 12.65
C ALA A 408 -7.74 14.99 11.16
N MET A 409 -8.46 13.94 10.74
CA MET A 409 -8.50 13.55 9.32
C MET A 409 -9.09 14.66 8.43
N PHE A 410 -10.25 15.22 8.79
CA PHE A 410 -10.84 16.30 8.00
C PHE A 410 -9.93 17.54 7.95
N SER A 411 -9.38 17.95 9.09
CA SER A 411 -8.50 19.12 9.19
C SER A 411 -7.25 18.94 8.33
N PHE A 412 -6.67 17.74 8.35
CA PHE A 412 -5.55 17.38 7.50
C PHE A 412 -5.90 17.54 6.02
N LEU A 413 -6.99 16.92 5.55
CA LEU A 413 -7.42 17.01 4.15
C LEU A 413 -7.70 18.46 3.74
N TYR A 414 -8.40 19.21 4.61
CA TYR A 414 -8.77 20.60 4.33
C TYR A 414 -7.54 21.49 4.21
N VAL A 415 -6.66 21.50 5.23
CA VAL A 415 -5.44 22.32 5.21
C VAL A 415 -4.54 21.91 4.05
N PHE A 416 -4.40 20.61 3.79
CA PHE A 416 -3.58 20.10 2.69
C PHE A 416 -4.07 20.63 1.32
N VAL A 417 -5.39 20.56 1.05
CA VAL A 417 -5.98 21.09 -0.19
C VAL A 417 -5.88 22.62 -0.28
N ARG A 418 -6.19 23.32 0.82
CA ARG A 418 -6.12 24.79 0.88
C ARG A 418 -4.70 25.32 0.68
N SER A 419 -3.70 24.54 1.05
CA SER A 419 -2.31 24.98 1.01
C SER A 419 -1.74 25.23 -0.39
N VAL A 420 -2.39 24.68 -1.42
CA VAL A 420 -2.12 24.96 -2.84
C VAL A 420 -3.17 25.90 -3.46
N GLY A 421 -3.96 26.57 -2.62
CA GLY A 421 -4.97 27.55 -3.04
C GLY A 421 -6.28 26.94 -3.55
N LEU A 422 -6.46 25.61 -3.49
CA LEU A 422 -7.64 24.91 -3.97
C LEU A 422 -8.71 24.77 -2.88
N ALA A 423 -9.91 24.38 -3.27
CA ALA A 423 -10.97 23.88 -2.41
C ALA A 423 -11.41 22.48 -2.88
N PHE A 424 -12.17 21.74 -2.06
CA PHE A 424 -12.63 20.40 -2.44
C PHE A 424 -13.45 20.37 -3.74
N ARG A 425 -14.16 21.46 -4.05
CA ARG A 425 -14.90 21.61 -5.32
C ARG A 425 -14.04 21.63 -6.58
N ASP A 426 -12.76 21.95 -6.44
CA ASP A 426 -11.81 21.99 -7.54
C ASP A 426 -11.21 20.58 -7.80
N ILE A 427 -11.54 19.60 -6.96
CA ILE A 427 -11.07 18.22 -7.05
C ILE A 427 -11.96 17.41 -7.98
N LYS A 428 -11.36 16.88 -9.04
CA LYS A 428 -12.07 16.09 -10.07
C LYS A 428 -12.48 14.72 -9.55
N LYS A 429 -11.60 14.05 -8.81
CA LYS A 429 -11.80 12.70 -8.25
C LYS A 429 -11.10 12.57 -6.92
N VAL A 430 -11.65 11.72 -6.06
CA VAL A 430 -11.04 11.30 -4.82
C VAL A 430 -10.80 9.80 -4.87
N LEU A 431 -9.52 9.42 -4.87
CA LEU A 431 -9.05 8.05 -4.88
C LEU A 431 -8.81 7.62 -3.44
N VAL A 432 -9.29 6.45 -3.04
CA VAL A 432 -9.13 5.93 -1.67
C VAL A 432 -8.54 4.53 -1.70
N SER A 433 -7.43 4.33 -0.98
CA SER A 433 -6.70 3.06 -0.81
C SER A 433 -6.71 2.62 0.66
N GLY A 434 -6.12 1.45 0.92
CA GLY A 434 -5.90 0.95 2.27
C GLY A 434 -7.16 0.47 2.98
N ALA A 435 -7.15 0.55 4.32
CA ALA A 435 -8.23 0.12 5.20
C ALA A 435 -9.56 0.85 4.93
N LEU A 436 -9.52 2.12 4.49
CA LEU A 436 -10.72 2.83 4.01
C LEU A 436 -11.27 2.21 2.74
N GLY A 437 -10.40 1.89 1.78
CA GLY A 437 -10.78 1.39 0.45
C GLY A 437 -11.44 0.01 0.43
N CYS A 438 -11.24 -0.79 1.48
CA CYS A 438 -11.67 -2.20 1.54
C CYS A 438 -12.73 -2.50 2.60
N GLY A 439 -13.05 -1.59 3.53
CA GLY A 439 -13.96 -1.89 4.64
C GLY A 439 -14.73 -0.73 5.27
N ILE A 440 -14.42 0.53 4.93
CA ILE A 440 -15.12 1.69 5.50
C ILE A 440 -16.23 2.12 4.55
N ASN A 441 -17.42 2.41 5.10
CA ASN A 441 -18.53 2.98 4.37
C ASN A 441 -18.29 4.48 4.13
N PRO A 442 -18.05 4.93 2.89
CA PRO A 442 -17.79 6.34 2.61
C PRO A 442 -18.95 7.24 2.99
N GLU A 443 -20.19 6.75 2.87
CA GLU A 443 -21.39 7.51 3.28
C GLU A 443 -21.35 7.83 4.77
N SER A 444 -20.96 6.87 5.60
CA SER A 444 -20.83 7.09 7.05
C SER A 444 -19.73 8.11 7.35
N ALA A 445 -18.58 7.99 6.68
CA ALA A 445 -17.46 8.92 6.85
C ALA A 445 -17.80 10.36 6.40
N ILE A 446 -18.51 10.53 5.28
CA ILE A 446 -19.00 11.83 4.82
C ILE A 446 -20.05 12.38 5.78
N LYS A 447 -21.02 11.56 6.19
CA LYS A 447 -22.11 11.98 7.08
C LYS A 447 -21.59 12.51 8.41
N ILE A 448 -20.57 11.86 8.99
CA ILE A 448 -19.98 12.37 10.23
C ILE A 448 -19.07 13.56 10.00
N GLY A 449 -18.68 13.89 8.76
CA GLY A 449 -17.74 14.97 8.41
C GLY A 449 -16.27 14.60 8.59
N MET A 450 -15.94 13.32 8.41
CA MET A 450 -14.55 12.80 8.37
C MET A 450 -13.92 13.02 6.99
N LEU A 451 -14.73 12.80 5.95
CA LEU A 451 -14.40 13.10 4.56
C LEU A 451 -15.24 14.29 4.08
N PRO A 452 -14.74 15.07 3.10
CA PRO A 452 -15.56 16.11 2.49
C PRO A 452 -16.75 15.50 1.73
N ASP A 453 -17.82 16.29 1.56
CA ASP A 453 -19.06 15.89 0.89
C ASP A 453 -18.86 15.85 -0.63
N ILE A 454 -18.15 14.81 -1.07
CA ILE A 454 -17.79 14.56 -2.45
C ILE A 454 -18.95 13.85 -3.17
N PRO A 455 -19.28 14.25 -4.42
CA PRO A 455 -20.19 13.48 -5.26
C PRO A 455 -19.72 12.03 -5.43
N ARG A 456 -20.62 11.06 -5.29
CA ARG A 456 -20.25 9.63 -5.17
C ARG A 456 -19.61 9.10 -6.45
N GLU A 457 -19.95 9.67 -7.60
CA GLU A 457 -19.33 9.41 -8.89
C GLU A 457 -17.86 9.85 -8.98
N ARG A 458 -17.42 10.78 -8.12
CA ARG A 458 -16.02 11.22 -8.03
C ARG A 458 -15.19 10.38 -7.07
N LEU A 459 -15.82 9.56 -6.23
CA LEU A 459 -15.14 8.69 -5.28
C LEU A 459 -14.78 7.35 -5.92
N VAL A 460 -13.50 6.99 -5.92
CA VAL A 460 -12.98 5.75 -6.50
C VAL A 460 -12.17 5.00 -5.46
N LEU A 461 -12.61 3.80 -5.11
CA LEU A 461 -11.84 2.90 -4.27
C LEU A 461 -10.79 2.17 -5.14
N LEU A 462 -9.56 2.01 -4.67
CA LEU A 462 -8.45 1.39 -5.41
C LEU A 462 -8.00 0.02 -4.86
N GLY A 463 -8.48 -0.40 -3.69
CA GLY A 463 -7.93 -1.58 -3.00
C GLY A 463 -6.50 -1.32 -2.52
N ASN A 464 -5.61 -2.32 -2.59
CA ASN A 464 -4.18 -2.12 -2.31
C ASN A 464 -3.48 -1.49 -3.52
N SER A 465 -3.41 -0.14 -3.53
CA SER A 465 -2.80 0.60 -4.63
C SER A 465 -1.27 0.46 -4.68
N SER A 466 -0.61 0.27 -3.53
CA SER A 466 0.84 0.01 -3.42
C SER A 466 1.23 -1.28 -4.17
N LEU A 467 0.53 -2.37 -3.92
CA LEU A 467 0.75 -3.65 -4.61
C LEU A 467 0.37 -3.57 -6.09
N GLY A 468 -0.71 -2.85 -6.41
CA GLY A 468 -1.20 -2.64 -7.78
C GLY A 468 -0.16 -1.93 -8.66
N GLY A 469 0.40 -0.81 -8.19
CA GLY A 469 1.41 -0.06 -8.94
C GLY A 469 2.74 -0.81 -9.04
N ALA A 470 3.10 -1.59 -8.02
CA ALA A 470 4.28 -2.45 -8.05
C ALA A 470 4.13 -3.52 -9.14
N GLY A 471 2.95 -4.16 -9.23
CA GLY A 471 2.62 -5.07 -10.32
C GLY A 471 2.69 -4.41 -11.70
N MET A 472 2.24 -3.15 -11.84
CA MET A 472 2.35 -2.42 -13.11
C MET A 472 3.81 -2.23 -13.54
N VAL A 473 4.70 -1.77 -12.66
CA VAL A 473 6.13 -1.59 -12.98
C VAL A 473 6.83 -2.92 -13.24
N LEU A 474 6.41 -4.00 -12.57
CA LEU A 474 6.93 -5.35 -12.82
C LEU A 474 6.62 -5.83 -14.24
N LEU A 475 5.42 -5.50 -14.75
CA LEU A 475 4.92 -5.93 -16.06
C LEU A 475 5.26 -4.97 -17.21
N ASP A 476 5.55 -3.71 -16.89
CA ASP A 476 5.92 -2.67 -17.86
C ASP A 476 7.09 -1.84 -17.33
N ARG A 477 8.30 -2.20 -17.76
CA ARG A 477 9.55 -1.50 -17.42
C ARG A 477 9.59 -0.07 -17.98
N GLY A 478 8.74 0.28 -18.96
CA GLY A 478 8.61 1.65 -19.45
C GLY A 478 8.14 2.63 -18.37
N LEU A 479 7.42 2.12 -17.36
CA LEU A 479 6.99 2.90 -16.20
C LEU A 479 8.14 3.29 -15.27
N LEU A 480 9.34 2.70 -15.39
CA LEU A 480 10.51 3.12 -14.60
C LEU A 480 10.89 4.58 -14.90
N GLU A 481 10.82 5.00 -16.15
CA GLU A 481 11.07 6.40 -16.54
C GLU A 481 9.99 7.33 -15.98
N GLU A 482 8.73 6.88 -16.00
CA GLU A 482 7.61 7.62 -15.43
C GLU A 482 7.73 7.79 -13.92
N VAL A 483 8.12 6.74 -13.19
CA VAL A 483 8.43 6.80 -11.75
C VAL A 483 9.60 7.75 -11.47
N SER A 484 10.65 7.72 -12.30
CA SER A 484 11.79 8.63 -12.17
C SER A 484 11.38 10.09 -12.36
N LEU A 485 10.60 10.38 -13.41
CA LEU A 485 10.05 11.73 -13.66
C LEU A 485 9.12 12.18 -12.54
N LEU A 486 8.23 11.30 -12.08
CA LEU A 486 7.32 11.56 -10.97
C LEU A 486 8.08 11.97 -9.72
N SER A 487 9.14 11.24 -9.36
CA SER A 487 9.95 11.53 -8.17
C SER A 487 10.52 12.95 -8.17
N SER A 488 10.79 13.52 -9.35
CA SER A 488 11.26 14.92 -9.47
C SER A 488 10.15 15.97 -9.36
N ARG A 489 8.88 15.58 -9.51
CA ARG A 489 7.70 16.47 -9.48
C ARG A 489 6.95 16.43 -8.15
N VAL A 490 7.16 15.37 -7.36
CA VAL A 490 6.53 15.21 -6.05
C VAL A 490 7.18 16.15 -5.04
N THR A 491 6.36 16.99 -4.44
CA THR A 491 6.75 17.83 -3.30
C THR A 491 6.22 17.21 -2.01
N TYR A 492 7.11 16.85 -1.10
CA TYR A 492 6.72 16.41 0.24
C TYR A 492 6.45 17.63 1.13
N ARG A 493 5.26 17.67 1.73
CA ARG A 493 4.85 18.68 2.71
C ARG A 493 4.78 18.04 4.09
N GLU A 494 5.65 18.50 4.99
CA GLU A 494 5.57 18.16 6.41
C GLU A 494 4.38 18.90 7.04
N MET A 495 3.44 18.14 7.61
CA MET A 495 2.20 18.70 8.15
C MET A 495 2.22 18.83 9.68
N ASN A 496 3.17 18.17 10.36
CA ASN A 496 3.23 18.12 11.82
C ASN A 496 3.49 19.51 12.47
N GLU A 497 4.02 20.46 11.71
CA GLU A 497 4.32 21.83 12.17
C GLU A 497 3.29 22.86 11.69
N ASP A 498 2.23 22.44 10.99
CA ASP A 498 1.25 23.36 10.39
C ASP A 498 0.27 23.89 11.44
N SER A 499 0.44 25.16 11.81
CA SER A 499 -0.40 25.84 12.80
C SER A 499 -1.88 25.95 12.41
N GLU A 500 -2.23 25.83 11.11
CA GLU A 500 -3.62 25.93 10.65
C GLU A 500 -4.43 24.69 11.03
N LEU A 501 -3.80 23.52 11.19
CA LEU A 501 -4.47 22.28 11.59
C LEU A 501 -5.24 22.44 12.90
N MET A 502 -4.62 23.07 13.90
CA MET A 502 -5.24 23.25 15.22
C MET A 502 -6.43 24.22 15.19
N ASN A 503 -6.44 25.18 14.25
CA ASN A 503 -7.55 26.11 14.07
C ASN A 503 -8.78 25.40 13.49
N ILE A 504 -8.57 24.56 12.47
CA ILE A 504 -9.66 23.81 11.80
C ILE A 504 -10.18 22.69 12.70
N LEU A 505 -9.30 22.04 13.46
CA LEU A 505 -9.63 20.90 14.33
C LEU A 505 -10.73 21.22 15.35
N GLN A 506 -10.75 22.43 15.91
CA GLN A 506 -11.74 22.82 16.92
C GLN A 506 -13.19 22.75 16.38
N GLY A 507 -13.41 23.22 15.14
CA GLY A 507 -14.71 23.15 14.48
C GLY A 507 -15.04 21.75 13.96
N ALA A 508 -14.01 21.00 13.57
CA ALA A 508 -14.14 19.67 12.98
C ALA A 508 -14.48 18.55 13.98
N ILE A 509 -14.34 18.78 15.29
CA ILE A 509 -14.77 17.83 16.34
C ILE A 509 -16.29 17.60 16.32
N PHE A 510 -17.06 18.57 15.84
CA PHE A 510 -18.53 18.48 15.78
C PHE A 510 -18.99 17.62 14.59
N ILE A 511 -20.21 17.09 14.69
CA ILE A 511 -20.86 16.33 13.61
C ILE A 511 -21.85 17.22 12.83
N PRO A 512 -21.71 17.40 11.50
CA PRO A 512 -20.55 17.03 10.70
C PRO A 512 -19.39 18.03 10.84
N HIS A 513 -19.67 19.29 11.20
CA HIS A 513 -18.73 20.37 11.52
C HIS A 513 -19.52 21.54 12.11
N THR A 514 -18.87 22.47 12.82
CA THR A 514 -19.47 23.77 13.19
C THR A 514 -19.78 24.68 11.99
N GLU A 515 -19.14 24.44 10.85
CA GLU A 515 -19.22 25.22 9.61
C GLU A 515 -19.37 24.25 8.44
N PRO A 516 -20.56 23.68 8.22
CA PRO A 516 -20.75 22.61 7.24
C PRO A 516 -20.37 22.99 5.80
N GLU A 517 -20.33 24.29 5.48
CA GLU A 517 -19.89 24.79 4.17
C GLU A 517 -18.44 24.41 3.82
N LEU A 518 -17.57 24.21 4.82
CA LEU A 518 -16.18 23.80 4.59
C LEU A 518 -16.04 22.36 4.06
N LEU A 519 -17.07 21.54 4.22
CA LEU A 519 -17.10 20.16 3.73
C LEU A 519 -17.49 20.07 2.25
N LYS A 520 -18.07 21.12 1.65
CA LYS A 520 -18.67 21.05 0.31
C LYS A 520 -17.61 20.88 -0.80
N ALA A 521 -17.86 19.93 -1.70
CA ALA A 521 -17.04 19.60 -2.87
C ALA A 521 -17.82 19.61 -4.20
#